data_AF-A0A7C4M4X6-F1
#
_entry.id   AF-A0A7C4M4X6-F1
#
_cell.length_a   1.000
_cell.length_b   1.000
_cell.length_c   1.000
_cell.angle_alpha   90.00
_cell.angle_beta   90.00
_cell.angle_gamma   90.00
#
_symmetry.space_group_name_H-M   'P 1'
#
loop_
_entity.id
_entity.type
_entity.pdbx_description
1 polymer ?
#
loop_
_entity_poly.entity_id
_entity_poly.type
_entity_poly.pdbx_seq_one_letter_code
_entity_poly.pdbx_strand_id
1 'polypeptide(L)' 'LAPIQRSFIEHGALQCGFCTPAFLIVGHWLINKNPNPSREEVVEAMNGILCRCTGYKSIIDAIIDAAKNMRRA' A
#
# COMPACT_ATOMS: atom_id res chain seq x y z
N LEU A 1 -8.15 -3.28 -12.78
CA LEU A 1 -7.67 -3.12 -11.39
C LEU A 1 -7.03 -1.76 -11.26
N ALA A 2 -7.30 -1.02 -10.19
CA ALA A 2 -6.57 0.21 -9.90
C ALA A 2 -5.07 -0.11 -9.71
N PRO A 3 -4.15 0.81 -10.04
CA PRO A 3 -2.70 0.55 -9.95
C PRO A 3 -2.25 0.00 -8.58
N ILE A 4 -2.79 0.54 -7.49
CA ILE A 4 -2.49 0.06 -6.13
C ILE A 4 -2.97 -1.39 -5.89
N GLN A 5 -4.12 -1.78 -6.42
CA GLN A 5 -4.62 -3.15 -6.30
C GLN A 5 -3.72 -4.14 -7.06
N ARG A 6 -3.24 -3.74 -8.25
CA ARG A 6 -2.30 -4.55 -9.03
C ARG A 6 -0.97 -4.72 -8.29
N SER A 7 -0.42 -3.63 -7.74
CA SER A 7 0.84 -3.70 -7.00
C SER A 7 0.76 -4.60 -5.76
N PHE A 8 -0.38 -4.62 -5.05
CA PHE A 8 -0.59 -5.54 -3.93
C PHE A 8 -0.54 -7.02 -4.34
N ILE A 9 -1.04 -7.35 -5.53
CA ILE A 9 -0.97 -8.71 -6.08
C ILE A 9 0.48 -9.06 -6.42
N GLU A 10 1.17 -8.18 -7.14
CA GLU A 10 2.54 -8.40 -7.62
C GLU A 10 3.56 -8.55 -6.47
N HIS A 11 3.33 -7.86 -5.35
CA HIS A 11 4.22 -7.90 -4.18
C HIS A 11 3.82 -8.94 -3.13
N GLY A 12 2.73 -9.70 -3.32
CA GLY A 12 2.23 -10.60 -2.28
C GLY A 12 1.86 -9.86 -0.99
N ALA A 13 1.26 -8.67 -1.13
CA ALA A 13 0.90 -7.78 -0.02
C ALA A 13 -0.38 -8.20 0.73
N LEU A 14 -0.84 -9.44 0.52
CA LEU A 14 -1.99 -10.02 1.21
C LEU A 14 -1.80 -11.53 1.40
N GLN A 15 -2.40 -12.05 2.47
CA GLN A 15 -2.54 -13.50 2.70
C GLN A 15 -4.03 -13.81 2.95
N CYS A 16 -4.51 -13.66 4.20
CA CYS A 16 -5.93 -13.88 4.51
C CYS A 16 -6.87 -12.82 3.90
N GLY A 17 -6.34 -11.67 3.46
CA GLY A 17 -7.11 -10.62 2.81
C GLY A 17 -7.95 -9.72 3.73
N PHE A 18 -8.13 -10.07 5.01
CA PHE A 18 -9.05 -9.35 5.90
C PHE A 18 -8.71 -7.87 6.08
N CYS A 19 -7.42 -7.55 6.25
CA CYS A 19 -6.95 -6.17 6.43
C CYS A 19 -6.72 -5.43 5.10
N THR A 20 -6.73 -6.13 3.96
CA THR A 20 -6.35 -5.57 2.65
C THR A 20 -7.20 -4.37 2.24
N PRO A 21 -8.53 -4.32 2.44
CA PRO A 21 -9.33 -3.15 2.08
C PRO A 21 -8.86 -1.87 2.79
N ALA A 22 -8.50 -1.95 4.08
CA ALA A 22 -8.03 -0.79 4.84
C ALA A 22 -6.71 -0.24 4.28
N PHE A 23 -5.74 -1.13 4.01
CA PHE A 23 -4.47 -0.74 3.40
C PHE A 23 -4.63 -0.14 2.01
N LEU A 24 -5.53 -0.69 1.18
CA LEU A 24 -5.78 -0.15 -0.16
C LEU A 24 -6.39 1.26 -0.10
N ILE A 25 -7.37 1.49 0.77
CA ILE A 25 -8.03 2.79 0.90
C ILE A 25 -7.04 3.83 1.43
N VAL A 26 -6.34 3.54 2.53
CA VAL A 26 -5.40 4.48 3.15
C VAL A 26 -4.18 4.72 2.26
N GLY A 27 -3.63 3.67 1.63
CA GLY A 27 -2.54 3.79 0.67
C GLY A 27 -2.93 4.64 -0.54
N HIS A 28 -4.13 4.45 -1.09
CA HIS A 28 -4.61 5.27 -2.20
C HIS A 28 -4.82 6.74 -1.80
N TRP A 29 -5.38 6.99 -0.61
CA TRP A 29 -5.50 8.34 -0.05
C TRP A 29 -4.14 9.00 0.11
N LEU A 30 -3.15 8.29 0.67
CA LEU A 30 -1.79 8.81 0.86
C LEU A 30 -1.17 9.21 -0.48
N ILE A 31 -1.23 8.34 -1.48
CA ILE A 31 -0.65 8.60 -2.81
C ILE A 31 -1.33 9.79 -3.49
N ASN A 32 -2.65 9.93 -3.36
CA ASN A 32 -3.37 11.08 -3.91
C ASN A 32 -2.99 12.41 -3.22
N LYS A 33 -2.60 12.38 -1.95
CA LYS A 33 -2.15 13.55 -1.20
C LYS A 33 -0.67 13.87 -1.42
N ASN A 34 0.16 12.84 -1.47
CA ASN A 34 1.59 12.91 -1.74
C ASN A 34 1.93 11.84 -2.79
N PRO A 35 2.07 12.20 -4.09
CA PRO A 35 2.37 11.25 -5.15
C PRO A 35 3.74 10.57 -5.07
N ASN A 36 4.63 11.02 -4.17
CA ASN A 36 5.95 10.44 -3.97
C ASN A 36 6.27 10.31 -2.47
N PRO A 37 5.50 9.51 -1.71
CA PRO A 37 5.72 9.39 -0.29
C PRO A 37 7.01 8.63 0.00
N SER A 38 7.71 9.01 1.07
CA SER A 38 8.83 8.24 1.60
C SER A 38 8.34 6.93 2.24
N ARG A 39 9.27 6.01 2.51
CA ARG A 39 8.92 4.77 3.21
C ARG A 39 8.39 5.05 4.61
N GLU A 40 8.97 6.02 5.28
CA GLU A 40 8.61 6.45 6.63
C GLU A 40 7.19 7.04 6.65
N GLU A 41 6.83 7.86 5.65
CA GLU A 41 5.47 8.39 5.50
C GLU A 41 4.45 7.29 5.24
N VAL A 42 4.80 6.26 4.45
CA VAL A 42 3.94 5.09 4.25
C VAL A 42 3.73 4.35 5.57
N VAL A 43 4.80 4.08 6.33
CA VAL A 43 4.70 3.41 7.63
C VAL A 43 3.80 4.20 8.58
N GLU A 44 4.00 5.50 8.69
CA GLU A 44 3.20 6.37 9.55
C GLU A 44 1.72 6.35 9.15
N ALA A 45 1.42 6.45 7.86
CA ALA A 45 0.04 6.39 7.38
C ALA A 45 -0.62 5.03 7.64
N MET A 46 0.15 3.95 7.79
CA MET A 46 -0.38 2.62 8.11
C MET A 46 -0.56 2.39 9.62
N ASN A 47 -0.13 3.31 10.48
CA ASN A 47 -0.34 3.20 11.92
C ASN A 47 -1.84 3.04 12.23
N GLY A 48 -2.18 2.01 13.00
CA GLY A 48 -3.57 1.67 13.34
C GLY A 48 -4.23 0.65 12.41
N ILE A 49 -3.59 0.25 11.29
CA ILE A 49 -4.07 -0.84 10.45
C ILE A 49 -3.31 -2.12 10.82
N LEU A 50 -3.96 -3.01 11.58
CA LEU A 50 -3.32 -4.23 12.06
C LEU A 50 -3.36 -5.35 11.02
N CYS A 51 -2.21 -5.99 10.82
CA CYS A 51 -2.07 -7.19 10.01
C CYS A 51 -1.36 -8.29 10.81
N ARG A 52 -1.95 -9.48 10.86
CA ARG A 52 -1.34 -10.63 11.53
C ARG A 52 -0.55 -11.56 10.59
N CYS A 53 -0.75 -11.44 9.29
CA CYS A 53 -0.27 -12.43 8.32
C CYS A 53 1.01 -11.99 7.59
N THR A 54 1.06 -10.75 7.08
CA THR A 54 2.12 -10.33 6.13
C THR A 54 3.41 -9.84 6.79
N GLY A 55 3.34 -9.34 8.03
CA GLY A 55 4.47 -8.64 8.65
C GLY A 55 4.80 -7.27 8.03
N TYR A 56 3.84 -6.65 7.34
CA TYR A 56 3.85 -5.27 6.80
C TYR A 56 4.83 -4.96 5.67
N LYS A 57 5.99 -5.62 5.58
CA LYS A 57 7.03 -5.29 4.59
C LYS A 57 6.49 -5.28 3.15
N SER A 58 5.81 -6.33 2.71
CA SER A 58 5.26 -6.40 1.34
C SER A 58 4.15 -5.39 1.06
N ILE A 59 3.40 -4.98 2.09
CA ILE A 59 2.38 -3.93 1.99
C ILE A 59 3.04 -2.57 1.73
N ILE A 60 4.07 -2.24 2.51
CA ILE A 60 4.81 -0.99 2.36
C ILE A 60 5.47 -0.93 0.98
N ASP A 61 6.09 -2.04 0.55
CA ASP A 61 6.74 -2.13 -0.76
C ASP A 61 5.73 -1.94 -1.90
N ALA A 62 4.54 -2.55 -1.81
CA ALA A 62 3.45 -2.39 -2.77
C ALA A 62 2.92 -0.95 -2.85
N ILE A 63 2.81 -0.23 -1.73
CA ILE A 63 2.35 1.16 -1.74
C ILE A 63 3.38 2.08 -2.42
N ILE A 64 4.66 1.88 -2.13
CA ILE A 64 5.75 2.65 -2.76
C ILE A 64 5.79 2.40 -4.28
N ASP A 65 5.63 1.15 -4.70
CA ASP A 65 5.56 0.80 -6.13
C ASP A 65 4.30 1.37 -6.80
N ALA A 66 3.14 1.26 -6.15
CA ALA A 66 1.91 1.87 -6.63
C ALA A 66 2.07 3.39 -6.86
N ALA A 67 2.73 4.10 -5.95
CA ALA A 67 3.01 5.54 -6.09
C ALA A 67 3.90 5.85 -7.31
N LYS A 68 4.86 4.98 -7.63
CA LYS A 68 5.68 5.11 -8.85
C LYS A 68 4.84 4.88 -10.11
N ASN A 69 4.00 3.85 -10.11
CA ASN A 69 3.18 3.49 -11.26
C ASN A 69 2.07 4.53 -11.54
N MET A 70 1.45 5.09 -10.49
CA MET A 70 0.40 6.12 -10.64
C MET A 70 0.93 7.46 -11.16
N ARG A 71 2.23 7.77 -11.02
CA ARG A 71 2.84 8.97 -11.60
C ARG A 71 3.25 8.82 -13.07
N ARG A 72 3.43 7.59 -13.53
CA ARG A 72 3.83 7.27 -14.90
C ARG A 72 2.64 7.17 -15.85
N ALA A 73 1.44 6.99 -15.31
CA ALA A 73 0.18 6.98 -16.03
C ALA A 73 -0.34 8.40 -16.21
#